data_AF-A0A7V3CUZ7-F1
#
_entry.id   AF-A0A7V3CUZ7-F1
#
_cell.length_a   1.000
_cell.length_b   1.000
_cell.length_c   1.000
_cell.angle_alpha   90.00
_cell.angle_beta   90.00
_cell.angle_gamma   90.00
#
_symmetry.space_group_name_H-M   'P 1'
#
loop_
_entity.id
_entity.type
_entity.pdbx_description
1 polymer ?
#
loop_
_entity_poly.entity_id
_entity_poly.type
_entity_poly.pdbx_seq_one_letter_code
_entity_poly.pdbx_strand_id
1 'polypeptide(L)'
;MSLLKRFLAKKNGTVYVVAGSSGQLGSTQFTYPHNAMYYSNANVGGSLVMDFDNNRLDIKWLCSDGIIRDNFTMFKNVNKVLTYTVTPTQTLNLGASWPGTYVWSTGANTSSISVTSSVSSTFWVRDPNNCVADTFKLFV
;
A
#
# COMPACT_ATOMS: atom_id res chain seq x y z
N MET A 1 -8.45 6.29 -12.50
CA MET A 1 -7.38 5.42 -13.06
C MET A 1 -6.42 5.14 -11.92
N SER A 2 -5.93 3.92 -11.71
CA SER A 2 -5.02 3.67 -10.58
C SER A 2 -3.61 4.06 -11.01
N LEU A 3 -3.12 5.22 -10.57
CA LEU A 3 -1.70 5.52 -10.73
C LEU A 3 -0.93 4.88 -9.59
N LEU A 4 -0.65 3.59 -9.74
CA LEU A 4 0.45 2.97 -9.03
C LEU A 4 1.75 3.52 -9.62
N LYS A 5 2.17 4.72 -9.19
CA LYS A 5 3.52 5.20 -9.45
C LYS A 5 4.45 4.26 -8.68
N ARG A 6 5.08 3.31 -9.38
CA ARG A 6 6.25 2.58 -8.89
C ARG A 6 7.25 3.63 -8.40
N PHE A 7 7.39 3.78 -7.09
CA PHE A 7 8.43 4.61 -6.51
C PHE A 7 9.45 3.71 -5.83
N LEU A 8 10.58 3.54 -6.49
CA LEU A 8 11.78 2.86 -5.99
C LEU A 8 12.50 3.66 -4.88
N ALA A 9 11.85 4.65 -4.24
CA ALA A 9 12.44 5.48 -3.21
C ALA A 9 11.42 5.85 -2.12
N LYS A 10 11.82 5.72 -0.85
CA LYS A 10 11.08 6.16 0.34
C LYS A 10 10.82 7.68 0.23
N LYS A 11 9.65 8.09 -0.23
CA LYS A 11 9.24 9.50 -0.21
C LYS A 11 8.32 9.79 0.97
N ASN A 12 8.70 10.77 1.78
CA ASN A 12 7.81 11.43 2.71
C ASN A 12 6.94 12.39 1.89
N GLY A 13 5.82 11.89 1.35
CA GLY A 13 4.87 12.68 0.56
C GLY A 13 3.53 12.84 1.28
N THR A 14 2.83 13.92 0.99
CA THR A 14 1.46 14.18 1.47
C THR A 14 0.49 14.01 0.30
N VAL A 15 -0.61 13.30 0.54
CA VAL A 15 -1.76 13.25 -0.38
C VAL A 15 -2.77 14.29 0.11
N TYR A 16 -3.09 15.25 -0.75
CA TYR A 16 -4.14 16.24 -0.47
C TYR A 16 -5.44 15.76 -1.11
N VAL A 17 -6.54 15.80 -0.35
CA VAL A 17 -7.87 15.42 -0.83
C VAL A 17 -8.84 16.55 -0.52
N VAL A 18 -9.58 16.99 -1.54
CA VAL A 18 -10.69 17.93 -1.40
C VAL A 18 -11.99 17.13 -1.49
N ALA A 19 -12.71 17.00 -0.37
CA ALA A 19 -13.92 16.18 -0.26
C ALA A 19 -15.08 16.93 0.42
N GLY A 20 -15.38 18.14 -0.07
CA GLY A 20 -16.45 19.02 0.45
C GLY A 20 -17.77 18.96 -0.31
N SER A 21 -18.05 17.90 -1.09
CA SER A 21 -19.21 17.82 -2.00
C SER A 21 -20.42 17.06 -1.45
N SER A 22 -20.57 16.97 -0.12
CA SER A 22 -21.66 16.18 0.51
C SER A 22 -22.99 16.93 0.64
N GLY A 23 -22.99 18.26 0.69
CA GLY A 23 -24.19 19.08 0.90
C GLY A 23 -24.52 20.07 -0.22
N GLN A 24 -23.51 20.50 -0.99
CA GLN A 24 -23.69 21.41 -2.12
C GLN A 24 -22.69 21.05 -3.23
N LEU A 25 -23.19 20.99 -4.46
CA LEU A 25 -22.35 20.93 -5.65
C LEU A 25 -22.02 22.38 -6.05
N GLY A 26 -20.74 22.73 -5.99
CA GLY A 26 -20.25 24.08 -6.30
C GLY A 26 -20.01 24.31 -7.79
N SER A 27 -19.64 25.54 -8.16
CA SER A 27 -19.16 25.87 -9.50
C SER A 27 -17.69 25.45 -9.67
N THR A 28 -17.30 25.17 -10.92
CA THR A 28 -15.90 24.97 -11.28
C THR A 28 -15.22 26.29 -11.63
N GLN A 29 -13.89 26.36 -11.49
CA GLN A 29 -13.10 27.44 -12.11
C GLN A 29 -13.06 27.28 -13.63
N PHE A 30 -12.71 28.34 -14.37
CA PHE A 30 -12.64 28.33 -15.83
C PHE A 30 -11.68 27.25 -16.38
N THR A 31 -10.56 27.02 -15.70
CA THR A 31 -9.53 26.05 -16.08
C THR A 31 -9.67 24.70 -15.37
N TYR A 32 -10.88 24.35 -14.92
CA TYR A 32 -11.09 23.10 -14.20
C TYR A 32 -10.78 21.86 -15.07
N PRO A 33 -10.17 20.80 -14.48
CA PRO A 33 -9.74 20.68 -13.09
C PRO A 33 -8.35 21.32 -12.83
N HIS A 34 -8.04 21.57 -11.55
CA HIS A 34 -6.71 22.07 -11.17
C HIS A 34 -5.62 21.05 -11.55
N ASN A 35 -4.53 21.48 -12.18
CA ASN A 35 -3.47 20.58 -12.72
C ASN A 35 -2.83 19.64 -11.68
N ALA A 36 -2.90 19.96 -10.40
CA ALA A 36 -2.39 19.10 -9.32
C ALA A 36 -3.35 17.94 -8.95
N MET A 37 -4.59 17.99 -9.41
CA MET A 37 -5.59 16.97 -9.10
C MET A 37 -5.42 15.76 -10.01
N TYR A 38 -5.34 14.58 -9.40
CA TYR A 38 -5.29 13.34 -10.15
C TYR A 38 -6.68 12.90 -10.63
N TYR A 39 -7.67 13.05 -9.76
CA TYR A 39 -9.08 12.87 -10.06
C TYR A 39 -9.83 14.13 -9.62
N SER A 40 -10.89 14.48 -10.33
CA SER A 40 -11.78 15.59 -9.98
C SER A 40 -13.19 15.28 -10.43
N ASN A 41 -14.16 15.67 -9.62
CA ASN A 41 -15.56 15.64 -9.96
C ASN A 41 -16.25 16.89 -9.42
N ALA A 42 -17.17 17.45 -10.20
CA ALA A 42 -18.00 18.59 -9.80
C ALA A 42 -19.51 18.29 -9.91
N ASN A 43 -19.89 17.13 -10.46
CA ASN A 43 -21.27 16.85 -10.85
C ASN A 43 -22.01 15.94 -9.89
N VAL A 44 -21.29 15.10 -9.16
CA VAL A 44 -21.88 14.11 -8.24
C VAL A 44 -21.43 14.37 -6.81
N GLY A 45 -22.36 14.36 -5.87
CA GLY A 45 -22.04 14.53 -4.45
C GLY A 45 -21.37 13.28 -3.90
N GLY A 46 -20.64 13.40 -2.81
CA GLY A 46 -20.03 12.22 -2.18
C GLY A 46 -19.30 12.51 -0.89
N SER A 47 -18.81 11.45 -0.26
CA SER A 47 -18.04 11.49 0.96
C SER A 47 -16.82 10.57 0.87
N LEU A 48 -15.80 10.86 1.68
CA LEU A 48 -14.71 9.92 1.86
C LEU A 48 -15.11 8.83 2.86
N VAL A 49 -14.80 7.60 2.50
CA VAL A 49 -14.74 6.46 3.41
C VAL A 49 -13.26 6.16 3.62
N MET A 50 -12.85 6.08 4.89
CA MET A 50 -11.49 5.75 5.29
C MET A 50 -11.51 4.46 6.10
N ASP A 51 -10.90 3.43 5.54
CA ASP A 51 -10.77 2.12 6.17
C ASP A 51 -9.31 1.94 6.63
N PHE A 52 -9.11 1.63 7.91
CA PHE A 52 -7.79 1.39 8.49
C PHE A 52 -7.64 -0.08 8.88
N ASP A 53 -6.57 -0.71 8.43
CA ASP A 53 -6.17 -2.06 8.83
C ASP A 53 -4.67 -2.05 9.14
N ASN A 54 -4.32 -2.07 10.44
CA ASN A 54 -2.95 -1.96 10.91
C ASN A 54 -2.20 -0.77 10.29
N ASN A 55 -1.25 -1.01 9.37
CA ASN A 55 -0.44 0.01 8.69
C ASN A 55 -0.93 0.32 7.27
N ARG A 56 -2.13 -0.13 6.92
CA ARG A 56 -2.82 0.12 5.66
C ARG A 56 -3.97 1.10 5.89
N LEU A 57 -4.06 2.10 5.02
CA LEU A 57 -5.20 2.98 4.86
C LEU A 57 -5.76 2.79 3.46
N ASP A 58 -7.02 2.43 3.33
CA ASP A 58 -7.76 2.52 2.08
C ASP A 58 -8.70 3.72 2.12
N ILE A 59 -8.60 4.60 1.14
CA ILE A 59 -9.53 5.72 0.94
C ILE A 59 -10.37 5.45 -0.29
N LYS A 60 -11.68 5.61 -0.15
CA LYS A 60 -12.66 5.56 -1.24
C LYS A 60 -13.48 6.84 -1.23
N TRP A 61 -13.70 7.42 -2.40
CA TRP A 61 -14.69 8.46 -2.57
C TRP A 61 -16.00 7.83 -3.03
N LEU A 62 -16.91 7.67 -2.08
CA LEU A 62 -18.24 7.10 -2.29
C LEU A 62 -19.19 8.21 -2.69
N CYS A 63 -19.73 8.09 -3.90
CA CYS A 63 -20.68 9.05 -4.43
C CYS A 63 -22.09 8.81 -3.90
N SER A 64 -22.95 9.83 -4.01
CA SER A 64 -24.35 9.79 -3.58
C SER A 64 -25.21 8.74 -4.28
N ASP A 65 -24.75 8.24 -5.44
CA ASP A 65 -25.37 7.15 -6.19
C ASP A 65 -24.85 5.75 -5.79
N GLY A 66 -23.99 5.68 -4.75
CA GLY A 66 -23.40 4.43 -4.26
C GLY A 66 -22.16 3.95 -5.02
N ILE A 67 -21.70 4.68 -6.03
CA ILE A 67 -20.53 4.28 -6.83
C ILE A 67 -19.24 4.87 -6.22
N ILE A 68 -18.21 4.04 -6.09
CA ILE A 68 -16.84 4.49 -5.76
C ILE A 68 -16.16 4.94 -7.06
N ARG A 69 -15.90 6.24 -7.20
CA ARG A 69 -15.28 6.80 -8.42
C ARG A 69 -13.80 7.09 -8.30
N ASP A 70 -13.32 7.31 -7.09
CA ASP A 70 -11.90 7.43 -6.80
C ASP A 70 -11.54 6.59 -5.57
N ASN A 71 -10.35 6.00 -5.58
CA ASN A 71 -9.82 5.27 -4.44
C ASN A 71 -8.30 5.16 -4.53
N PHE A 72 -7.67 5.06 -3.36
CA PHE A 72 -6.26 4.74 -3.26
C PHE A 72 -5.95 4.04 -1.93
N THR A 73 -4.86 3.27 -1.94
CA THR A 73 -4.31 2.60 -0.76
C THR A 73 -3.00 3.24 -0.37
N MET A 74 -2.78 3.41 0.93
CA MET A 74 -1.51 3.84 1.51
C MET A 74 -1.03 2.82 2.54
N PHE A 75 0.21 2.33 2.37
CA PHE A 75 0.90 1.55 3.38
C PHE A 75 1.97 2.40 4.08
N LYS A 76 2.14 2.21 5.39
CA LYS A 76 3.21 2.80 6.20
C LYS A 76 4.15 1.73 6.72
N ASN A 77 5.42 2.05 6.96
CA ASN A 77 6.39 1.11 7.53
C ASN A 77 6.53 -0.21 6.76
N VAL A 78 6.46 -0.16 5.43
CA VAL A 78 6.67 -1.29 4.50
C VAL A 78 7.99 -1.14 3.75
N ASN A 79 8.31 -2.10 2.88
CA ASN A 79 9.55 -2.11 2.09
C ASN A 79 10.80 -2.25 2.95
N LYS A 80 10.74 -3.13 3.95
CA LYS A 80 11.80 -3.32 4.93
C LYS A 80 12.91 -4.20 4.36
N VAL A 81 14.14 -3.87 4.74
CA VAL A 81 15.28 -4.77 4.60
C VAL A 81 15.71 -5.14 6.02
N LEU A 82 15.51 -6.40 6.39
CA LEU A 82 15.79 -6.93 7.72
C LEU A 82 16.97 -7.89 7.64
N THR A 83 17.84 -7.84 8.64
CA THR A 83 19.03 -8.66 8.73
C THR A 83 19.01 -9.46 10.02
N TYR A 84 19.35 -10.74 9.93
CA TYR A 84 19.42 -11.66 11.08
C TYR A 84 20.76 -12.40 11.07
N THR A 85 21.35 -12.55 12.24
CA THR A 85 22.44 -13.52 12.48
C THR A 85 21.81 -14.74 13.13
N VAL A 86 21.93 -15.90 12.50
CA VAL A 86 21.27 -17.14 12.94
C VAL A 86 22.30 -18.25 13.11
N THR A 87 22.11 -19.13 14.09
CA THR A 87 22.92 -20.34 14.19
C THR A 87 22.46 -21.36 13.13
N PRO A 88 23.35 -22.26 12.65
CA PRO A 88 22.95 -23.30 11.72
C PRO A 88 21.75 -24.10 12.27
N THR A 89 20.75 -24.34 11.43
CA THR A 89 19.49 -25.05 11.77
C THR A 89 18.53 -24.31 12.70
N GLN A 90 18.83 -23.08 13.11
CA GLN A 90 17.86 -22.25 13.84
C GLN A 90 16.62 -21.98 12.98
N THR A 91 15.44 -22.19 13.57
CA THR A 91 14.17 -21.83 12.94
C THR A 91 13.86 -20.36 13.21
N LEU A 92 13.61 -19.58 12.15
CA LEU A 92 13.23 -18.18 12.22
C LEU A 92 11.86 -17.98 11.57
N ASN A 93 10.99 -17.19 12.23
CA ASN A 93 9.72 -16.78 11.67
C ASN A 93 9.87 -15.41 10.98
N LEU A 94 9.71 -15.39 9.66
CA LEU A 94 9.76 -14.19 8.83
C LEU A 94 8.34 -13.74 8.52
N GLY A 95 7.98 -12.50 8.86
CA GLY A 95 6.65 -11.94 8.63
C GLY A 95 6.68 -10.77 7.65
N ALA A 96 5.72 -10.72 6.73
CA ALA A 96 5.50 -9.57 5.87
C ALA A 96 5.04 -8.36 6.71
N SER A 97 5.49 -7.16 6.34
CA SER A 97 5.20 -5.93 7.08
C SER A 97 3.85 -5.30 6.80
N TRP A 98 2.99 -5.90 5.97
CA TRP A 98 1.67 -5.36 5.60
C TRP A 98 0.56 -6.42 5.67
N PRO A 99 -0.70 -6.03 5.87
CA PRO A 99 -1.86 -6.90 5.65
C PRO A 99 -2.18 -7.01 4.16
N GLY A 100 -2.43 -8.22 3.67
CA GLY A 100 -2.89 -8.43 2.30
C GLY A 100 -2.55 -9.80 1.74
N THR A 101 -2.21 -9.81 0.45
CA THR A 101 -1.79 -11.00 -0.28
C THR A 101 -0.27 -11.03 -0.42
N TYR A 102 0.30 -12.23 -0.38
CA TYR A 102 1.74 -12.45 -0.27
C TYR A 102 2.23 -13.40 -1.35
N VAL A 103 3.41 -13.09 -1.90
CA VAL A 103 4.17 -13.96 -2.79
C VAL A 103 5.58 -14.05 -2.21
N TRP A 104 5.90 -15.17 -1.56
CA TRP A 104 7.22 -15.43 -0.99
C TRP A 104 8.19 -16.02 -2.02
N SER A 105 9.49 -15.81 -1.81
CA SER A 105 10.55 -16.47 -2.58
C SER A 105 10.53 -17.99 -2.49
N THR A 106 9.85 -18.56 -1.48
CA THR A 106 9.61 -20.00 -1.31
C THR A 106 8.36 -20.51 -2.02
N GLY A 107 7.55 -19.62 -2.61
CA GLY A 107 6.25 -19.94 -3.21
C GLY A 107 5.05 -19.92 -2.25
N ALA A 108 5.29 -19.71 -0.94
CA ALA A 108 4.21 -19.55 0.04
C ALA A 108 3.39 -18.26 -0.19
N ASN A 109 2.16 -18.23 0.35
CA ASN A 109 1.21 -17.12 0.24
C ASN A 109 0.61 -16.67 1.59
N THR A 110 1.22 -17.08 2.70
CA THR A 110 0.82 -16.73 4.07
C THR A 110 1.47 -15.42 4.54
N SER A 111 0.95 -14.80 5.60
CA SER A 111 1.51 -13.56 6.17
C SER A 111 2.90 -13.73 6.79
N SER A 112 3.25 -14.96 7.16
CA SER A 112 4.58 -15.33 7.64
C SER A 112 5.00 -16.72 7.17
N ILE A 113 6.31 -16.97 7.15
CA ILE A 113 6.92 -18.28 6.89
C ILE A 113 7.94 -18.64 7.96
N SER A 114 8.07 -19.93 8.26
CA SER A 114 9.17 -20.46 9.07
C SER A 114 10.27 -21.01 8.16
N VAL A 115 11.49 -20.54 8.36
CA VAL A 115 12.66 -20.96 7.56
C VAL A 115 13.79 -21.42 8.48
N THR A 116 14.59 -22.35 7.98
CA THR A 116 15.88 -22.74 8.55
C THR A 116 16.96 -22.52 7.49
N SER A 117 18.14 -22.07 7.91
CA SER A 117 19.28 -21.87 6.99
C SER A 117 20.56 -22.37 7.63
N SER A 118 21.36 -23.11 6.87
CA SER A 118 22.72 -23.54 7.27
C SER A 118 23.83 -22.71 6.61
N VAL A 119 23.46 -21.89 5.62
CA VAL A 119 24.33 -20.94 4.92
C VAL A 119 23.66 -19.57 4.87
N SER A 120 24.44 -18.50 4.67
CA SER A 120 23.89 -17.16 4.48
C SER A 120 22.95 -17.13 3.27
N SER A 121 21.72 -16.69 3.47
CA SER A 121 20.63 -16.76 2.48
C SER A 121 19.79 -15.49 2.48
N THR A 122 19.04 -15.26 1.40
CA THR A 122 18.12 -14.11 1.29
C THR A 122 16.74 -14.59 0.91
N PHE A 123 15.75 -14.20 1.72
CA PHE A 123 14.33 -14.41 1.46
C PHE A 123 13.67 -13.08 1.14
N TRP A 124 12.59 -13.11 0.39
CA TRP A 124 11.78 -11.93 0.12
C TRP A 124 10.30 -12.29 0.06
N VAL A 125 9.47 -11.30 0.37
CA VAL A 125 8.02 -11.35 0.18
C VAL A 125 7.60 -10.08 -0.53
N ARG A 126 6.66 -10.20 -1.46
CA ARG A 126 6.08 -9.08 -2.20
C ARG A 126 4.57 -9.23 -2.33
N ASP A 127 3.88 -8.13 -2.56
CA ASP A 127 2.49 -8.21 -3.01
C ASP A 127 2.43 -8.64 -4.50
N PRO A 128 1.28 -9.17 -4.96
CA PRO A 128 1.12 -9.59 -6.36
C PRO A 128 1.43 -8.48 -7.37
N ASN A 129 1.13 -7.22 -7.02
CA ASN A 129 1.26 -6.07 -7.90
C ASN A 129 2.66 -5.41 -7.86
N ASN A 130 3.59 -5.92 -7.04
CA ASN A 130 4.95 -5.38 -6.86
C ASN A 130 5.01 -3.92 -6.36
N CYS A 131 4.03 -3.51 -5.57
CA CYS A 131 3.96 -2.21 -4.91
C CYS A 131 4.80 -2.18 -3.63
N VAL A 132 4.81 -3.31 -2.90
CA VAL A 132 5.50 -3.45 -1.61
C VAL A 132 6.29 -4.76 -1.58
N ALA A 133 7.48 -4.74 -1.00
CA ALA A 133 8.32 -5.92 -0.86
C ALA A 133 9.29 -5.81 0.33
N ASP A 134 9.30 -6.81 1.20
CA ASP A 134 10.30 -6.92 2.26
C ASP A 134 11.39 -7.93 1.87
N THR A 135 12.61 -7.64 2.28
CA THR A 135 13.79 -8.49 2.08
C THR A 135 14.38 -8.89 3.43
N PHE A 136 14.70 -10.16 3.60
CA PHE A 136 15.28 -10.73 4.81
C PHE A 136 16.63 -11.36 4.45
N LYS A 137 17.71 -10.86 5.05
CA LYS A 137 19.08 -11.36 4.87
C LYS A 137 19.49 -12.13 6.11
N LEU A 138 19.75 -13.43 5.95
CA LEU A 138 20.21 -14.30 7.03
C LEU A 138 21.71 -14.51 6.85
N PHE A 139 22.47 -14.28 7.92
CA PHE A 139 23.89 -14.57 8.02
C PHE A 139 24.10 -15.68 9.04
N VAL A 140 24.88 -16.68 8.67
CA VAL A 140 25.29 -17.80 9.52
C VAL A 140 26.72 -17.59 9.96
#